data_AF-K2AWX2-F1
#
_entry.id   AF-K2AWX2-F1
#
_cell.length_a   1.000
_cell.length_b   1.000
_cell.length_c   1.000
_cell.angle_alpha   90.00
_cell.angle_beta   90.00
_cell.angle_gamma   90.00
#
_symmetry.space_group_name_H-M   'P 1'
#
loop_
_entity.id
_entity.type
_entity.pdbx_description
1 polymer ?
#
loop_
_entity_poly.entity_id
_entity_poly.type
_entity_poly.pdbx_seq_one_letter_code
_entity_poly.pdbx_strand_id
1 'polypeptide(L)' 'MQPVAEIDALLAGVPLPVLLIGPDERVVAANAAARNLFGAALVGRHHALSFRHP' A
#
# COMPACT_ATOMS: atom_id res chain seq x y z
N MET A 1 -10.13 -8.99 -17.92
CA MET A 1 -9.84 -7.85 -17.02
C MET A 1 -8.81 -8.33 -16.01
N GLN A 2 -7.60 -7.75 -15.98
CA GLN A 2 -6.52 -8.20 -15.10
C GLN A 2 -6.66 -7.48 -13.75
N PRO A 3 -6.91 -8.19 -12.63
CA PRO A 3 -7.31 -7.57 -11.37
C PRO A 3 -6.24 -6.65 -10.74
N VAL A 4 -4.96 -6.87 -11.03
CA VAL A 4 -3.86 -6.03 -10.51
C VAL A 4 -3.88 -4.61 -11.10
N ALA A 5 -4.13 -4.47 -12.40
CA ALA A 5 -4.16 -3.15 -13.05
C ALA A 5 -5.33 -2.29 -12.54
N GLU A 6 -6.44 -2.93 -12.18
CA GLU A 6 -7.64 -2.26 -11.66
C GLU A 6 -7.42 -1.71 -10.24
N ILE A 7 -6.71 -2.48 -9.40
CA ILE A 7 -6.34 -2.07 -8.05
C ILE A 7 -5.39 -0.87 -8.07
N ASP A 8 -4.38 -0.87 -8.93
CA ASP A 8 -3.43 0.25 -9.01
C ASP A 8 -4.13 1.55 -9.46
N ALA A 9 -5.06 1.46 -10.42
CA ALA A 9 -5.87 2.60 -10.85
C ALA A 9 -6.77 3.13 -9.72
N LEU A 10 -7.40 2.24 -8.96
CA LEU A 10 -8.20 2.60 -7.78
C LEU A 10 -7.36 3.34 -6.73
N LEU A 11 -6.19 2.79 -6.38
CA LEU A 11 -5.28 3.39 -5.40
C LEU A 11 -4.74 4.75 -5.85
N ALA A 12 -4.48 4.91 -7.15
CA ALA A 12 -4.05 6.18 -7.73
C ALA A 12 -5.12 7.29 -7.65
N GLY A 13 -6.40 6.92 -7.59
CA GLY A 13 -7.51 7.86 -7.41
C GLY A 13 -7.68 8.41 -6.00
N VAL A 14 -7.02 7.82 -4.99
CA VAL A 14 -7.15 8.26 -3.59
C VAL A 14 -6.12 9.34 -3.26
N PRO A 15 -6.53 10.54 -2.80
CA PRO A 15 -5.61 11.65 -2.53
C PRO A 15 -4.81 11.49 -1.23
N LEU A 16 -5.27 10.64 -0.30
CA LEU A 16 -4.58 10.34 0.95
C LEU A 16 -3.63 9.12 0.80
N PRO A 17 -2.61 8.99 1.67
CA PRO A 17 -1.79 7.77 1.73
C PRO A 17 -2.64 6.52 1.94
N VAL A 18 -2.54 5.54 1.02
CA VAL A 18 -3.25 4.25 1.13
C VAL A 18 -2.30 3.09 0.86
N LEU A 19 -2.48 2.03 1.65
CA LEU A 19 -1.85 0.73 1.52
C LEU A 19 -2.93 -0.33 1.33
N LEU A 20 -2.74 -1.23 0.38
CA LEU A 20 -3.53 -2.45 0.28
C LEU A 20 -2.80 -3.57 1.03
N ILE A 21 -3.50 -4.21 1.98
CA ILE A 21 -2.97 -5.29 2.79
C ILE A 21 -3.53 -6.61 2.26
N GLY A 22 -2.63 -7.56 1.98
CA GLY A 22 -2.96 -8.92 1.59
C GLY A 22 -3.39 -9.79 2.78
N PRO A 23 -3.88 -11.01 2.51
CA PRO A 23 -4.32 -11.93 3.56
C PRO A 23 -3.18 -12.43 4.47
N ASP A 24 -1.92 -12.28 4.05
CA ASP A 24 -0.71 -12.58 4.83
C ASP A 24 -0.20 -11.37 5.65
N GLU A 25 -1.05 -10.35 5.81
CA GLU A 25 -0.78 -9.10 6.53
C GLU A 25 0.36 -8.25 5.94
N ARG A 26 0.76 -8.54 4.69
CA ARG A 26 1.78 -7.79 3.96
C ARG A 26 1.16 -6.73 3.06
N VAL A 27 1.87 -5.63 2.90
CA VAL A 27 1.53 -4.60 1.91
C VAL A 27 1.69 -5.19 0.51
N VAL A 28 0.60 -5.28 -0.26
CA VAL A 28 0.63 -5.77 -1.65
C VAL A 28 0.66 -4.63 -2.67
N ALA A 29 0.16 -3.46 -2.30
CA ALA A 29 0.23 -2.25 -3.12
C ALA A 29 0.17 -0.98 -2.25
N ALA A 30 0.68 0.13 -2.78
CA ALA A 30 0.69 1.42 -2.12
C ALA A 30 0.64 2.53 -3.18
N ASN A 31 -0.15 3.58 -2.94
CA ASN A 31 -0.20 4.74 -3.83
C ASN A 31 1.03 5.65 -3.68
N ALA A 32 1.18 6.63 -4.58
CA ALA A 32 2.32 7.54 -4.57
C ALA A 32 2.43 8.33 -3.25
N ALA A 33 1.31 8.79 -2.69
CA ALA A 33 1.29 9.50 -1.41
C ALA A 33 1.83 8.65 -0.26
N ALA A 34 1.47 7.37 -0.18
CA ALA A 34 1.99 6.45 0.82
C ALA A 34 3.48 6.16 0.65
N ARG A 35 3.96 5.97 -0.59
CA ARG A 35 5.39 5.79 -0.88
C ARG A 35 6.21 7.02 -0.50
N ASN A 36 5.66 8.23 -0.69
CA ASN A 36 6.31 9.48 -0.29
C ASN A 36 6.36 9.62 1.23
N LEU A 37 5.32 9.22 1.95
CA LEU A 37 5.25 9.36 3.40
C LEU A 37 6.07 8.30 4.16
N PHE A 38 6.02 7.05 3.71
CA PHE A 38 6.60 5.91 4.43
C PHE A 38 7.81 5.28 3.73
N GLY A 39 8.20 5.78 2.56
CA GLY A 39 9.31 5.30 1.75
C GLY A 39 8.91 4.33 0.63
N ALA A 40 9.80 4.13 -0.34
CA ALA A 40 9.51 3.33 -1.53
C ALA A 40 9.47 1.81 -1.28
N ALA A 41 10.12 1.32 -0.22
CA ALA A 41 10.30 -0.11 0.05
C ALA A 41 9.17 -0.72 0.91
N LEU A 42 7.90 -0.36 0.67
CA LEU A 42 6.75 -0.81 1.48
C LEU A 42 6.19 -2.16 1.08
N VAL A 43 6.13 -2.44 -0.22
CA VAL A 43 5.53 -3.67 -0.75
C VAL A 43 6.30 -4.89 -0.23
N GLY A 44 5.57 -5.91 0.22
CA GLY A 44 6.08 -7.12 0.84
C GLY A 44 6.39 -7.01 2.34
N ARG A 45 6.29 -5.83 2.95
CA ARG A 45 6.47 -5.68 4.41
C ARG A 45 5.21 -6.01 5.18
N HIS A 46 5.36 -6.60 6.36
CA HIS A 46 4.26 -6.80 7.31
C HIS A 46 3.82 -5.45 7.88
N HIS A 47 2.53 -5.12 7.77
CA HIS A 47 2.04 -3.77 8.09
C HIS A 47 2.20 -3.44 9.59
N ALA A 48 1.81 -4.35 10.49
CA ALA A 48 1.91 -4.15 11.93
C ALA A 48 3.34 -3.95 12.45
N LEU A 49 4.34 -4.54 11.79
CA LEU A 49 5.75 -4.34 12.14
C LEU A 49 6.32 -3.03 11.57
N SER A 50 5.69 -2.50 10.53
CA SER A 50 6.14 -1.28 9.82
C SER A 50 5.52 -0.02 10.42
N PHE A 51 4.27 -0.09 10.88
CA PHE A 51 3.54 1.04 11.46
C PHE A 51 3.21 0.74 12.92
N ARG A 52 4.02 1.31 13.81
CA ARG A 52 3.75 1.30 15.24
C ARG A 52 3.00 2.58 15.62
N HIS A 53 1.88 2.41 16.30
CA HIS A 53 1.32 3.51 17.07
C HIS A 53 2.13 3.62 18.39
N PRO A 54 2.49 4.82 18.85
CA PRO A 54 3.03 4.99 20.20
C PRO A 54 2.02 4.59 21.27
#